data_AF-A0A7X2V4J8-F1
#
_entry.id   AF-A0A7X2V4J8-F1
#
_cell.length_a   1.000
_cell.length_b   1.000
_cell.length_c   1.000
_cell.angle_alpha   90.00
_cell.angle_beta   90.00
_cell.angle_gamma   90.00
#
_symmetry.space_group_name_H-M   'P 1'
#
loop_
_entity.id
_entity.type
_entity.pdbx_description
1 polymer ?
#
loop_
_entity_poly.entity_id
_entity_poly.type
_entity_poly.pdbx_seq_one_letter_code
_entity_poly.pdbx_strand_id
1 'polypeptide(L)'
;MKSSSSQQITRIINRLFLIAGILMFANSIVQKILYGMPEWTFMNVAYNFYFLLFLIPALHYRWKKNEEQFKVLSVWSMTVFAFLLNTDSWVNVPFVWLVPLGIAALFADSKLMKKAFIVSLPLVLAAQFAHLYLADPLVIETSMYRSIMTAIYYGLQFLFVGLLLSSSTNRFDKMLGESEKLKNEIDQVLQVNRKASAEIGGHVEELNSNILDTSGGVVQINEAVQTIHSDSVRFQEDMKRSSEEMESMVNDLKASKDLTDQISDYSGKVNGLIQLNKQHLTHAIQSINEVKHSSGSSIQHVQVLTEKTSEVEKVLSAIRTIADQTNLLALNAAIEAARAGEHGKGFAVVADEVRKLAEQSSKSSHIIQDILGEILDAKEQVAASLKQTSETVNESVAVIERTTADFDKMTFIQAESEEHLGRVTERFDQFAAKGSEVGSIIGSLQEQHENNEERIASAASAIEQISASIQQVSSFVEQVDAKAKNLAGKDHV
;
A
#
# COMPACT_ATOMS: atom_id res chain seq x y z
N MET A 1 63.86 12.78 -13.49
CA MET A 1 64.66 11.89 -14.39
C MET A 1 66.03 12.51 -14.76
N LYS A 2 66.17 13.84 -14.62
CA LYS A 2 67.42 14.60 -14.84
C LYS A 2 68.64 14.07 -14.07
N SER A 3 68.46 13.48 -12.87
CA SER A 3 69.58 12.93 -12.09
C SER A 3 70.12 11.61 -12.65
N SER A 4 69.27 10.71 -13.16
CA SER A 4 69.72 9.38 -13.62
C SER A 4 70.53 9.45 -14.91
N SER A 5 70.09 10.25 -15.89
CA SER A 5 70.83 10.47 -17.14
C SER A 5 72.10 11.30 -16.93
N SER A 6 72.04 12.36 -16.10
CA SER A 6 73.22 13.13 -15.68
C SER A 6 74.25 12.24 -14.97
N GLN A 7 73.79 11.31 -14.13
CA GLN A 7 74.64 10.35 -13.43
C GLN A 7 75.30 9.37 -14.38
N GLN A 8 74.57 8.84 -15.35
CA GLN A 8 75.12 7.93 -16.35
C GLN A 8 76.20 8.64 -17.19
N ILE A 9 75.90 9.83 -17.69
CA ILE A 9 76.85 10.65 -18.46
C ILE A 9 78.10 10.95 -17.62
N THR A 10 77.92 11.36 -16.36
CA THR A 10 79.03 11.66 -15.46
C THR A 10 79.90 10.45 -15.18
N ARG A 11 79.31 9.26 -14.97
CA ARG A 11 80.06 8.01 -14.77
C ARG A 11 80.86 7.61 -16.01
N ILE A 12 80.29 7.76 -17.20
CA ILE A 12 80.96 7.46 -18.47
C ILE A 12 82.16 8.40 -18.67
N ILE A 13 81.94 9.71 -18.53
CA ILE A 13 83.00 10.72 -18.69
C ILE A 13 84.10 10.51 -17.64
N ASN A 14 83.76 10.20 -16.40
CA ASN A 14 84.74 9.87 -15.37
C ASN A 14 85.62 8.66 -15.73
N ARG A 15 85.04 7.59 -16.29
CA ARG A 15 85.81 6.44 -16.77
C ARG A 15 86.75 6.83 -17.91
N LEU A 16 86.27 7.64 -18.86
CA LEU A 16 87.09 8.14 -19.96
C LEU A 16 88.26 8.99 -19.46
N PHE A 17 88.04 9.92 -18.53
CA PHE A 17 89.11 10.72 -17.92
C PHE A 17 90.14 9.85 -17.19
N LEU A 18 89.69 8.82 -16.46
CA LEU A 18 90.59 7.92 -15.75
C LEU A 18 91.45 7.09 -16.71
N ILE A 19 90.85 6.55 -17.77
CA ILE A 19 91.57 5.80 -18.81
C ILE A 19 92.56 6.71 -19.56
N ALA A 20 92.10 7.90 -19.99
CA ALA A 20 92.94 8.87 -20.68
C ALA A 20 94.13 9.31 -19.81
N GLY A 21 93.91 9.57 -18.52
CA GLY A 21 94.98 9.93 -17.58
C GLY A 21 96.02 8.82 -17.41
N ILE A 22 95.61 7.56 -17.29
CA ILE A 22 96.53 6.41 -17.20
C ILE A 22 97.34 6.25 -18.49
N LEU A 23 96.68 6.36 -19.66
CA LEU A 23 97.36 6.26 -20.96
C LEU A 23 98.36 7.40 -21.15
N MET A 24 98.02 8.63 -20.78
CA MET A 24 98.94 9.77 -20.84
C MET A 24 100.12 9.61 -19.89
N PHE A 25 99.90 9.08 -18.69
CA PHE A 25 100.98 8.76 -17.76
C PHE A 25 101.94 7.71 -18.34
N ALA A 26 101.40 6.62 -18.89
CA ALA A 26 102.21 5.61 -19.57
C ALA A 26 102.99 6.19 -20.76
N ASN A 27 102.35 7.04 -21.58
CA ASN A 27 103.00 7.73 -22.68
C ASN A 27 104.15 8.63 -22.20
N SER A 28 103.97 9.34 -21.07
CA SER A 28 105.03 10.19 -20.49
C SER A 28 106.27 9.39 -20.05
N ILE A 29 106.09 8.14 -19.59
CA ILE A 29 107.19 7.24 -19.23
C ILE A 29 107.89 6.73 -20.49
N VAL A 30 107.10 6.26 -21.47
CA VAL A 30 107.62 5.69 -22.73
C VAL A 30 108.43 6.72 -23.51
N GLN A 31 107.97 7.97 -23.60
CA GLN A 31 108.73 9.03 -24.27
C GLN A 31 110.10 9.28 -23.62
N LYS A 32 110.22 9.21 -22.28
CA LYS A 32 111.51 9.34 -21.58
C LYS A 32 112.45 8.18 -21.88
N ILE A 33 111.91 6.96 -21.99
CA ILE A 33 112.70 5.78 -22.34
C ILE A 33 113.23 5.89 -23.77
N LEU A 34 112.39 6.34 -24.71
CA LEU A 34 112.73 6.40 -26.13
C LEU A 34 113.65 7.57 -26.49
N TYR A 35 113.43 8.75 -25.90
CA TYR A 35 114.07 9.99 -26.34
C TYR A 35 115.02 10.60 -25.27
N GLY A 36 115.17 9.96 -24.11
CA GLY A 36 115.99 10.45 -23.01
C GLY A 36 115.28 11.49 -22.14
N MET A 37 115.96 11.92 -21.06
CA MET A 37 115.43 12.95 -20.16
C MET A 37 115.56 14.32 -20.84
N PRO A 38 114.44 15.04 -21.07
CA PRO A 38 114.50 16.36 -21.68
C PRO A 38 115.20 17.38 -20.76
N GLU A 39 115.67 18.48 -21.35
CA GLU A 39 116.25 19.59 -20.58
C GLU A 39 115.24 20.17 -19.59
N TRP A 40 115.76 20.68 -18.47
CA TRP A 40 114.95 21.27 -17.40
C TRP A 40 114.41 22.66 -17.80
N THR A 41 113.42 22.68 -18.69
CA THR A 41 112.62 23.86 -19.04
C THR A 41 111.25 23.77 -18.37
N PHE A 42 110.63 24.93 -18.11
CA PHE A 42 109.28 24.99 -17.53
C PHE A 42 108.26 24.17 -18.35
N MET A 43 108.37 24.23 -19.67
CA MET A 43 107.44 23.57 -20.58
C MET A 43 107.59 22.04 -20.55
N ASN A 44 108.82 21.54 -20.54
CA ASN A 44 109.11 20.11 -20.39
C ASN A 44 108.59 19.57 -19.05
N VAL A 45 108.74 20.32 -17.95
CA VAL A 45 108.17 19.94 -16.65
C VAL A 45 106.64 19.91 -16.74
N ALA A 46 106.00 20.93 -17.28
CA ALA A 46 104.54 20.99 -17.41
C ALA A 46 103.99 19.81 -18.25
N TYR A 47 104.60 19.51 -19.40
CA TYR A 47 104.19 18.43 -20.31
C TYR A 47 104.27 17.05 -19.63
N ASN A 48 105.31 16.82 -18.82
CA ASN A 48 105.49 15.60 -18.05
C ASN A 48 104.37 15.35 -17.03
N PHE A 49 103.60 16.38 -16.65
CA PHE A 49 102.54 16.28 -15.65
C PHE A 49 101.12 16.48 -16.22
N TYR A 50 100.91 16.60 -17.54
CA TYR A 50 99.54 16.78 -18.09
C TYR A 50 98.59 15.63 -17.81
N PHE A 51 99.10 14.42 -17.58
CA PHE A 51 98.26 13.28 -17.16
C PHE A 51 97.46 13.61 -15.88
N LEU A 52 97.99 14.48 -14.99
CA LEU A 52 97.27 14.94 -13.80
C LEU A 52 96.01 15.74 -14.15
N LEU A 53 95.98 16.47 -15.27
CA LEU A 53 94.78 17.21 -15.70
C LEU A 53 93.61 16.27 -16.05
N PHE A 54 93.90 15.01 -16.39
CA PHE A 54 92.87 13.98 -16.55
C PHE A 54 92.56 13.25 -15.24
N LEU A 55 93.57 12.96 -14.42
CA LEU A 55 93.39 12.23 -13.17
C LEU A 55 92.75 13.06 -12.05
N ILE A 56 93.02 14.37 -11.95
CA ILE A 56 92.49 15.23 -10.88
C ILE A 56 90.94 15.26 -10.89
N PRO A 57 90.25 15.56 -12.01
CA PRO A 57 88.79 15.44 -12.07
C PRO A 57 88.29 14.03 -11.75
N ALA A 58 88.95 13.00 -12.29
CA ALA A 58 88.48 11.62 -12.14
C ALA A 58 88.60 11.10 -10.69
N LEU A 59 89.72 11.38 -10.03
CA LEU A 59 89.97 11.02 -8.64
C LEU A 59 89.09 11.84 -7.69
N HIS A 60 88.89 13.13 -7.98
CA HIS A 60 87.97 13.98 -7.22
C HIS A 60 86.54 13.42 -7.23
N TYR A 61 86.04 13.00 -8.39
CA TYR A 61 84.71 12.40 -8.48
C TYR A 61 84.63 11.03 -7.78
N ARG A 62 85.67 10.19 -7.85
CA ARG A 62 85.69 8.93 -7.09
C ARG A 62 85.62 9.15 -5.58
N TRP A 63 86.26 10.20 -5.07
CA TRP A 63 86.30 10.46 -3.63
C TRP A 63 85.06 11.22 -3.14
N LYS A 64 84.72 12.36 -3.76
CA LYS A 64 83.61 13.21 -3.29
C LYS A 64 82.25 12.87 -3.89
N LYS A 65 82.21 12.13 -5.01
CA LYS A 65 80.98 11.83 -5.78
C LYS A 65 80.13 13.06 -6.12
N ASN A 66 80.73 14.24 -6.15
CA ASN A 66 80.04 15.49 -6.45
C ASN A 66 80.03 15.71 -7.97
N GLU A 67 78.87 15.53 -8.59
CA GLU A 67 78.68 15.66 -10.04
C GLU A 67 78.92 17.09 -10.53
N GLU A 68 78.42 18.10 -9.81
CA GLU A 68 78.52 19.49 -10.24
C GLU A 68 79.99 19.95 -10.22
N GLN A 69 80.72 19.59 -9.17
CA GLN A 69 82.15 19.86 -9.09
C GLN A 69 82.91 19.10 -10.17
N PHE A 70 82.57 17.84 -10.44
CA PHE A 70 83.22 17.07 -11.50
C PHE A 70 83.04 17.70 -12.87
N LYS A 71 81.81 18.10 -13.23
CA LYS A 71 81.50 18.78 -14.51
C LYS A 71 82.40 19.99 -14.71
N VAL A 72 82.47 20.83 -13.69
CA VAL A 72 83.26 22.07 -13.70
C VAL A 72 84.76 21.77 -13.76
N LEU A 73 85.26 20.84 -12.94
CA LEU A 73 86.68 20.47 -12.92
C LEU A 73 87.12 19.86 -14.25
N SER A 74 86.33 18.97 -14.84
CA SER A 74 86.61 18.34 -16.13
C SER A 74 86.79 19.35 -17.25
N VAL A 75 85.91 20.35 -17.34
CA VAL A 75 86.02 21.41 -18.37
C VAL A 75 87.26 22.26 -18.14
N TRP A 76 87.52 22.69 -16.89
CA TRP A 76 88.67 23.56 -16.61
C TRP A 76 90.01 22.85 -16.75
N SER A 77 90.13 21.61 -16.29
CA SER A 77 91.36 20.83 -16.48
C SER A 77 91.65 20.62 -17.96
N MET A 78 90.63 20.45 -18.80
CA MET A 78 90.80 20.32 -20.24
C MET A 78 91.10 21.66 -20.91
N THR A 79 90.62 22.77 -20.34
CA THR A 79 90.98 24.13 -20.80
C THR A 79 92.47 24.39 -20.57
N VAL A 80 92.96 24.07 -19.37
CA VAL A 80 94.38 24.18 -19.02
C VAL A 80 95.22 23.23 -19.89
N PHE A 81 94.76 22.00 -20.09
CA PHE A 81 95.43 21.02 -20.94
C PHE A 81 95.55 21.50 -22.39
N ALA A 82 94.48 22.07 -22.95
CA ALA A 82 94.48 22.61 -24.30
C ALA A 82 95.39 23.84 -24.45
N PHE A 83 95.43 24.72 -23.46
CA PHE A 83 96.33 25.87 -23.42
C PHE A 83 97.80 25.43 -23.42
N LEU A 84 98.12 24.48 -22.55
CA LEU A 84 99.48 24.03 -22.33
C LEU A 84 100.01 23.22 -23.52
N LEU A 85 99.24 22.28 -24.09
CA LEU A 85 99.63 21.55 -25.30
C LEU A 85 99.94 22.46 -26.50
N ASN A 86 99.17 23.54 -26.65
CA ASN A 86 99.33 24.46 -27.78
C ASN A 86 100.60 25.31 -27.63
N THR A 87 101.04 25.59 -26.40
CA THR A 87 102.20 26.43 -26.15
C THR A 87 103.53 25.73 -26.48
N ASP A 88 103.62 24.40 -26.36
CA ASP A 88 104.89 23.63 -26.54
C ASP A 88 104.99 22.88 -27.88
N SER A 89 103.85 22.52 -28.47
CA SER A 89 103.85 21.47 -29.49
C SER A 89 104.64 21.84 -30.77
N TRP A 90 105.63 21.02 -31.10
CA TRP A 90 106.45 21.12 -32.32
C TRP A 90 105.60 20.91 -33.59
N VAL A 91 104.44 20.29 -33.41
CA VAL A 91 103.37 20.17 -34.39
C VAL A 91 102.17 20.89 -33.81
N ASN A 92 101.80 22.02 -34.40
CA ASN A 92 100.56 22.71 -34.10
C ASN A 92 99.40 21.71 -34.28
N VAL A 93 98.87 21.15 -33.18
CA VAL A 93 97.84 20.10 -33.23
C VAL A 93 96.49 20.77 -33.44
N PRO A 94 95.90 20.73 -34.65
CA PRO A 94 94.63 21.38 -34.89
C PRO A 94 93.55 20.71 -34.03
N PHE A 95 92.53 21.47 -33.63
CA PHE A 95 91.33 21.01 -32.90
C PHE A 95 91.48 20.67 -31.40
N VAL A 96 92.67 20.61 -30.80
CA VAL A 96 92.81 20.35 -29.34
C VAL A 96 92.11 21.44 -28.51
N TRP A 97 92.09 22.67 -29.02
CA TRP A 97 91.39 23.79 -28.39
C TRP A 97 89.86 23.59 -28.33
N LEU A 98 89.28 22.67 -29.10
CA LEU A 98 87.84 22.34 -29.03
C LEU A 98 87.46 21.42 -27.88
N VAL A 99 88.42 20.70 -27.30
CA VAL A 99 88.16 19.68 -26.27
C VAL A 99 87.37 20.21 -25.06
N PRO A 100 87.66 21.41 -24.51
CA PRO A 100 86.88 21.97 -23.40
C PRO A 100 85.40 22.19 -23.76
N LEU A 101 85.15 22.65 -25.00
CA LEU A 101 83.80 22.87 -25.52
C LEU A 101 83.06 21.56 -25.74
N GLY A 102 83.74 20.53 -26.27
CA GLY A 102 83.18 19.20 -26.45
C GLY A 102 82.74 18.58 -25.12
N ILE A 103 83.58 18.69 -24.09
CA ILE A 103 83.27 18.14 -22.76
C ILE A 103 82.15 18.92 -22.07
N ALA A 104 82.14 20.25 -22.18
CA ALA A 104 81.04 21.06 -21.67
C ALA A 104 79.72 20.72 -22.38
N ALA A 105 79.75 20.46 -23.69
CA ALA A 105 78.57 20.07 -24.46
C ALA A 105 78.01 18.69 -24.05
N LEU A 106 78.87 17.72 -23.70
CA LEU A 106 78.44 16.38 -23.25
C LEU A 106 77.61 16.40 -21.97
N PHE A 107 77.82 17.39 -21.09
CA PHE A 107 77.03 17.53 -19.87
C PHE A 107 75.65 18.14 -20.10
N ALA A 108 75.34 18.53 -21.35
CA ALA A 108 74.10 19.18 -21.75
C ALA A 108 73.73 20.41 -20.88
N ASP A 109 74.73 21.08 -20.31
CA ASP A 109 74.54 22.22 -19.40
C ASP A 109 74.85 23.53 -20.14
N SER A 110 73.78 24.27 -20.44
CA SER A 110 73.83 25.52 -21.20
C SER A 110 74.63 26.63 -20.49
N LYS A 111 74.66 26.65 -19.16
CA LYS A 111 75.41 27.64 -18.37
C LYS A 111 76.89 27.29 -18.34
N LEU A 112 77.22 26.02 -18.13
CA LEU A 112 78.60 25.53 -18.14
C LEU A 112 79.23 25.72 -19.52
N MET A 113 78.50 25.41 -20.59
CA MET A 113 78.95 25.59 -21.98
C MET A 113 79.30 27.05 -22.30
N LYS A 114 78.47 28.01 -21.87
CA LYS A 114 78.76 29.45 -22.06
C LYS A 114 80.02 29.89 -21.31
N LYS A 115 80.20 29.44 -20.06
CA LYS A 115 81.41 29.74 -19.27
C LYS A 115 82.66 29.15 -19.90
N ALA A 116 82.59 27.89 -20.36
CA ALA A 116 83.68 27.22 -21.06
C ALA A 116 84.09 28.00 -22.32
N PHE A 117 83.11 28.46 -23.10
CA PHE A 117 83.33 29.26 -24.30
C PHE A 117 84.02 30.61 -24.02
N ILE A 118 83.49 31.39 -23.07
CA ILE A 118 84.01 32.74 -22.77
C ILE A 118 85.44 32.70 -22.23
N VAL A 119 85.77 31.70 -21.40
CA VAL A 119 87.09 31.61 -20.76
C VAL A 119 88.13 30.96 -21.67
N SER A 120 87.75 29.96 -22.45
CA SER A 120 88.70 29.24 -23.32
C SER A 120 89.14 30.08 -24.52
N LEU A 121 88.28 30.96 -25.07
CA LEU A 121 88.61 31.80 -26.22
C LEU A 121 89.85 32.70 -26.00
N PRO A 122 89.94 33.54 -24.95
CA PRO A 122 91.13 34.34 -24.69
C PRO A 122 92.35 33.49 -24.35
N LEU A 123 92.17 32.33 -23.69
CA LEU A 123 93.26 31.39 -23.43
C LEU A 123 93.84 30.80 -24.72
N VAL A 124 92.98 30.43 -25.68
CA VAL A 124 93.42 29.91 -27.00
C VAL A 124 94.20 30.99 -27.77
N LEU A 125 93.75 32.24 -27.72
CA LEU A 125 94.49 33.35 -28.34
C LEU A 125 95.82 33.61 -27.62
N ALA A 126 95.83 33.62 -26.28
CA ALA A 126 97.03 33.82 -25.48
C ALA A 126 98.07 32.72 -25.72
N ALA A 127 97.65 31.45 -25.88
CA ALA A 127 98.55 30.34 -26.16
C ALA A 127 99.33 30.53 -27.49
N GLN A 128 98.71 31.14 -28.51
CA GLN A 128 99.38 31.42 -29.80
C GLN A 128 100.54 32.42 -29.65
N PHE A 129 100.39 33.41 -28.77
CA PHE A 129 101.46 34.37 -28.48
C PHE A 129 102.49 33.80 -27.51
N ALA A 130 102.06 32.99 -26.54
CA ALA A 130 102.96 32.31 -25.61
C ALA A 130 103.94 31.37 -26.35
N HIS A 131 103.49 30.72 -27.42
CA HIS A 131 104.31 29.87 -28.27
C HIS A 131 105.53 30.61 -28.89
N LEU A 132 105.43 31.92 -29.16
CA LEU A 132 106.56 32.71 -29.69
C LEU A 132 107.74 32.82 -28.71
N TYR A 133 107.46 32.80 -27.40
CA TYR A 133 108.46 33.06 -26.36
C TYR A 133 108.89 31.80 -25.61
N LEU A 134 108.05 30.76 -25.61
CA LEU A 134 108.23 29.58 -24.77
C LEU A 134 108.59 28.31 -25.56
N ALA A 135 108.46 28.31 -26.89
CA ALA A 135 108.82 27.15 -27.71
C ALA A 135 110.30 27.16 -28.11
N ASP A 136 110.94 25.98 -28.13
CA ASP A 136 112.35 25.83 -28.51
C ASP A 136 112.58 26.19 -29.99
N PRO A 137 113.64 26.98 -30.33
CA PRO A 137 113.91 27.41 -31.69
C PRO A 137 114.50 26.27 -32.53
N LEU A 138 113.63 25.44 -33.12
CA LEU A 138 114.03 24.42 -34.10
C LEU A 138 113.44 24.72 -35.49
N VAL A 139 114.34 25.18 -36.37
CA VAL A 139 114.32 25.14 -37.85
C VAL A 139 113.22 25.92 -38.59
N ILE A 140 112.28 26.58 -37.91
CA ILE A 140 111.34 27.51 -38.54
C ILE A 140 111.34 28.84 -37.80
N GLU A 141 111.86 29.91 -38.42
CA GLU A 141 111.63 31.28 -37.92
C GLU A 141 110.12 31.56 -37.93
N THR A 142 109.50 31.51 -36.75
CA THR A 142 108.11 31.90 -36.56
C THR A 142 108.03 33.43 -36.52
N SER A 143 107.66 34.04 -37.64
CA SER A 143 107.44 35.48 -37.70
C SER A 143 106.18 35.88 -36.93
N MET A 144 106.18 37.08 -36.35
CA MET A 144 105.01 37.66 -35.66
C MET A 144 103.74 37.64 -36.54
N TYR A 145 103.90 37.75 -37.86
CA TYR A 145 102.83 37.64 -38.83
C TYR A 145 102.14 36.26 -38.82
N ARG A 146 102.91 35.17 -38.72
CA ARG A 146 102.36 33.80 -38.73
C ARG A 146 101.52 33.53 -37.49
N SER A 147 101.95 33.97 -36.31
CA SER A 147 101.20 33.80 -35.06
C SER A 147 99.90 34.61 -35.04
N ILE A 148 99.90 35.81 -35.64
CA ILE A 148 98.67 36.60 -35.81
C ILE A 148 97.69 35.87 -36.75
N MET A 149 98.17 35.35 -37.88
CA MET A 149 97.31 34.63 -38.83
C MET A 149 96.76 33.32 -38.26
N THR A 150 97.53 32.57 -37.47
CA THR A 150 97.03 31.36 -36.80
C THR A 150 96.09 31.68 -35.64
N ALA A 151 96.32 32.77 -34.89
CA ALA A 151 95.40 33.25 -33.86
C ALA A 151 94.05 33.67 -34.45
N ILE A 152 94.03 34.34 -35.60
CA ILE A 152 92.79 34.69 -36.31
C ILE A 152 92.09 33.41 -36.79
N TYR A 153 92.81 32.49 -37.44
CA TYR A 153 92.24 31.25 -37.96
C TYR A 153 91.60 30.40 -36.85
N TYR A 154 92.33 30.14 -35.76
CA TYR A 154 91.81 29.35 -34.65
C TYR A 154 90.79 30.11 -33.81
N GLY A 155 90.93 31.43 -33.65
CA GLY A 155 89.91 32.26 -33.02
C GLY A 155 88.58 32.20 -33.77
N LEU A 156 88.60 32.26 -35.10
CA LEU A 156 87.40 32.12 -35.95
C LEU A 156 86.80 30.72 -35.87
N GLN A 157 87.61 29.66 -35.93
CA GLN A 157 87.11 28.30 -35.74
C GLN A 157 86.53 28.11 -34.33
N PHE A 158 87.15 28.68 -33.30
CA PHE A 158 86.69 28.63 -31.90
C PHE A 158 85.37 29.33 -31.72
N LEU A 159 85.27 30.53 -32.28
CA LEU A 159 84.04 31.29 -32.30
C LEU A 159 82.92 30.50 -32.98
N PHE A 160 83.18 29.94 -34.17
CA PHE A 160 82.17 29.21 -34.94
C PHE A 160 81.66 27.96 -34.20
N VAL A 161 82.56 27.08 -33.76
CA VAL A 161 82.17 25.83 -33.08
C VAL A 161 81.58 26.11 -31.70
N GLY A 162 82.11 27.09 -30.97
CA GLY A 162 81.58 27.49 -29.67
C GLY A 162 80.16 28.05 -29.75
N LEU A 163 79.86 28.87 -30.77
CA LEU A 163 78.51 29.35 -31.02
C LEU A 163 77.56 28.20 -31.40
N LEU A 164 77.99 27.27 -32.27
CA LEU A 164 77.19 26.10 -32.65
C LEU A 164 76.87 25.19 -31.46
N LEU A 165 77.89 24.80 -30.68
CA LEU A 165 77.71 23.95 -29.51
C LEU A 165 76.89 24.67 -28.43
N SER A 166 77.12 25.96 -28.18
CA SER A 166 76.33 26.71 -27.20
C SER A 166 74.85 26.79 -27.59
N SER A 167 74.55 27.03 -28.87
CA SER A 167 73.19 27.02 -29.40
C SER A 167 72.54 25.65 -29.29
N SER A 168 73.25 24.59 -29.69
CA SER A 168 72.77 23.20 -29.64
C SER A 168 72.48 22.75 -28.20
N THR A 169 73.42 22.95 -27.27
CA THR A 169 73.26 22.60 -25.86
C THR A 169 72.10 23.34 -25.20
N ASN A 170 71.88 24.61 -25.55
CA ASN A 170 70.74 25.38 -25.05
C ASN A 170 69.39 24.83 -25.57
N ARG A 171 69.32 24.34 -26.81
CA ARG A 171 68.13 23.66 -27.33
C ARG A 171 67.86 22.33 -26.61
N PHE A 172 68.90 21.52 -26.39
CA PHE A 172 68.79 20.25 -25.69
C PHE A 172 68.34 20.39 -24.23
N ASP A 173 68.86 21.36 -23.47
CA ASP A 173 68.46 21.59 -22.07
C ASP A 173 66.97 22.01 -21.97
N LYS A 174 66.48 22.82 -22.92
CA LYS A 174 65.06 23.17 -23.02
C LYS A 174 64.17 21.95 -23.30
N MET A 175 64.53 21.12 -24.29
CA MET A 175 63.76 19.91 -24.62
C MET A 175 63.66 18.94 -23.43
N LEU A 176 64.74 18.77 -22.65
CA LEU A 176 64.71 17.95 -21.45
C LEU A 176 63.75 18.51 -20.39
N GLY A 177 63.68 19.83 -20.25
CA GLY A 177 62.72 20.49 -19.36
C GLY A 177 61.27 20.29 -19.78
N GLU A 178 60.97 20.38 -21.08
CA GLU A 178 59.63 20.14 -21.62
C GLU A 178 59.21 18.67 -21.49
N SER A 179 60.11 17.73 -21.74
CA SER A 179 59.86 16.29 -21.56
C SER A 179 59.53 15.93 -20.10
N GLU A 180 60.21 16.56 -19.13
CA GLU A 180 59.93 16.35 -17.71
C GLU A 180 58.58 16.95 -17.28
N LYS A 181 58.19 18.10 -17.84
CA LYS A 181 56.84 18.65 -17.65
C LYS A 181 55.76 17.72 -18.22
N LEU A 182 55.94 17.26 -19.46
CA LEU A 182 55.01 16.35 -20.12
C LEU A 182 54.82 15.05 -19.32
N LYS A 183 55.91 14.49 -18.78
CA LYS A 183 55.82 13.32 -17.91
C LYS A 183 54.94 13.59 -16.67
N ASN A 184 55.17 14.72 -15.99
CA ASN A 184 54.41 15.07 -14.80
C ASN A 184 52.91 15.31 -15.12
N GLU A 185 52.61 15.93 -16.27
CA GLU A 185 51.23 16.11 -16.73
C GLU A 185 50.55 14.75 -17.03
N ILE A 186 51.25 13.82 -17.69
CA ILE A 186 50.74 12.45 -17.92
C ILE A 186 50.49 11.72 -16.59
N ASP A 187 51.43 11.80 -15.64
CA ASP A 187 51.26 11.19 -14.31
C ASP A 187 50.05 11.78 -13.57
N GLN A 188 49.80 13.08 -13.71
CA GLN A 188 48.63 13.74 -13.14
C GLN A 188 47.32 13.27 -13.80
N VAL A 189 47.28 13.15 -15.13
CA VAL A 189 46.12 12.61 -15.87
C VAL A 189 45.83 11.17 -15.46
N LEU A 190 46.86 10.33 -15.30
CA LEU A 190 46.70 8.94 -14.84
C LEU A 190 46.16 8.87 -13.41
N GLN A 191 46.59 9.75 -12.50
CA GLN A 191 46.04 9.81 -11.15
C GLN A 191 44.56 10.24 -11.13
N VAL A 192 44.19 11.24 -11.94
CA VAL A 192 42.79 11.68 -12.08
C VAL A 192 41.93 10.55 -12.64
N ASN A 193 42.40 9.86 -13.69
CA ASN A 193 41.69 8.71 -14.25
C ASN A 193 41.51 7.58 -13.23
N ARG A 194 42.53 7.25 -12.43
CA ARG A 194 42.41 6.22 -11.39
C ARG A 194 41.37 6.59 -10.33
N LYS A 195 41.33 7.86 -9.89
CA LYS A 195 40.32 8.33 -8.94
C LYS A 195 38.92 8.27 -9.54
N ALA A 196 38.75 8.78 -10.76
CA ALA A 196 37.47 8.74 -11.46
C ALA A 196 36.97 7.29 -11.66
N SER A 197 37.86 6.36 -12.05
CA SER A 197 37.52 4.94 -12.14
C SER A 197 37.08 4.33 -10.81
N ALA A 198 37.74 4.68 -9.71
CA ALA A 198 37.36 4.20 -8.38
C ALA A 198 35.99 4.75 -7.93
N GLU A 199 35.73 6.04 -8.17
CA GLU A 199 34.43 6.66 -7.90
C GLU A 199 33.31 6.03 -8.75
N ILE A 200 33.56 5.79 -10.05
CA ILE A 200 32.61 5.08 -10.92
C ILE A 200 32.34 3.66 -10.40
N GLY A 201 33.37 2.95 -9.92
CA GLY A 201 33.20 1.63 -9.31
C GLY A 201 32.28 1.64 -8.08
N GLY A 202 32.44 2.64 -7.20
CA GLY A 202 31.56 2.82 -6.05
C GLY A 202 30.11 3.13 -6.45
N HIS A 203 29.91 4.00 -7.44
CA HIS A 203 28.56 4.30 -7.97
C HIS A 203 27.92 3.10 -8.67
N VAL A 204 28.69 2.26 -9.35
CA VAL A 204 28.20 1.00 -9.95
C VAL A 204 27.68 0.06 -8.86
N GLU A 205 28.43 -0.11 -7.77
CA GLU A 205 28.04 -0.97 -6.66
C GLU A 205 26.76 -0.48 -5.98
N GLU A 206 26.67 0.83 -5.74
CA GLU A 206 25.45 1.49 -5.23
C GLU A 206 24.25 1.32 -6.19
N LEU A 207 24.45 1.55 -7.50
CA LEU A 207 23.37 1.41 -8.47
C LEU A 207 22.89 -0.03 -8.60
N ASN A 208 23.80 -1.00 -8.48
CA ASN A 208 23.45 -2.42 -8.50
C ASN A 208 22.62 -2.82 -7.26
N SER A 209 22.95 -2.29 -6.08
CA SER A 209 22.11 -2.44 -4.88
C SER A 209 20.72 -1.85 -5.10
N ASN A 210 20.64 -0.63 -5.64
CA ASN A 210 19.36 0.02 -5.94
C ASN A 210 18.53 -0.75 -6.97
N ILE A 211 19.17 -1.36 -7.99
CA ILE A 211 18.50 -2.26 -8.95
C ILE A 211 17.90 -3.48 -8.23
N LEU A 212 18.65 -4.12 -7.34
CA LEU A 212 18.18 -5.29 -6.59
C LEU A 212 16.99 -4.93 -5.70
N ASP A 213 17.06 -3.82 -4.97
CA ASP A 213 15.98 -3.34 -4.11
C ASP A 213 14.73 -2.98 -4.93
N THR A 214 14.93 -2.28 -6.05
CA THR A 214 13.83 -1.89 -6.96
C THR A 214 13.19 -3.12 -7.60
N SER A 215 13.98 -4.11 -8.02
CA SER A 215 13.50 -5.39 -8.54
C SER A 215 12.67 -6.15 -7.50
N GLY A 216 13.15 -6.23 -6.26
CA GLY A 216 12.40 -6.82 -5.16
C GLY A 216 11.07 -6.09 -4.90
N GLY A 217 11.08 -4.76 -4.93
CA GLY A 217 9.86 -3.95 -4.83
C GLY A 217 8.86 -4.21 -5.95
N VAL A 218 9.33 -4.36 -7.20
CA VAL A 218 8.46 -4.68 -8.35
C VAL A 218 7.81 -6.06 -8.21
N VAL A 219 8.54 -7.06 -7.73
CA VAL A 219 7.96 -8.40 -7.46
C VAL A 219 6.84 -8.31 -6.43
N GLN A 220 7.05 -7.57 -5.34
CA GLN A 220 6.02 -7.36 -4.31
C GLN A 220 4.79 -6.61 -4.85
N ILE A 221 5.00 -5.58 -5.67
CA ILE A 221 3.91 -4.85 -6.32
C ILE A 221 3.13 -5.78 -7.26
N ASN A 222 3.81 -6.66 -8.00
CA ASN A 222 3.18 -7.63 -8.88
C ASN A 222 2.30 -8.64 -8.12
N GLU A 223 2.80 -9.18 -7.01
CA GLU A 223 2.01 -10.05 -6.12
C GLU A 223 0.79 -9.32 -5.55
N ALA A 224 0.95 -8.06 -5.16
CA ALA A 224 -0.16 -7.25 -4.68
C ALA A 224 -1.22 -7.02 -5.77
N VAL A 225 -0.81 -6.71 -7.01
CA VAL A 225 -1.74 -6.54 -8.14
C VAL A 225 -2.47 -7.83 -8.47
N GLN A 226 -1.81 -8.99 -8.44
CA GLN A 226 -2.48 -10.28 -8.63
C GLN A 226 -3.51 -10.57 -7.53
N THR A 227 -3.16 -10.26 -6.28
CA THR A 227 -4.08 -10.41 -5.14
C THR A 227 -5.30 -9.52 -5.32
N ILE A 228 -5.08 -8.24 -5.65
CA ILE A 228 -6.16 -7.27 -5.93
C ILE A 228 -7.04 -7.79 -7.07
N HIS A 229 -6.48 -8.32 -8.15
CA HIS A 229 -7.27 -8.91 -9.24
C HIS A 229 -8.14 -10.08 -8.76
N SER A 230 -7.58 -11.00 -7.97
CA SER A 230 -8.35 -12.12 -7.41
C SER A 230 -9.49 -11.67 -6.48
N ASP A 231 -9.23 -10.65 -5.65
CA ASP A 231 -10.25 -10.05 -4.79
C ASP A 231 -11.31 -9.31 -5.59
N SER A 232 -10.92 -8.70 -6.71
CA SER A 232 -11.82 -8.04 -7.67
C SER A 232 -12.79 -9.05 -8.29
N VAL A 233 -12.30 -10.20 -8.77
CA VAL A 233 -13.16 -11.27 -9.29
C VAL A 233 -14.15 -11.77 -8.24
N ARG A 234 -13.70 -11.99 -7.00
CA ARG A 234 -14.60 -12.38 -5.90
C ARG A 234 -15.63 -11.29 -5.58
N PHE A 235 -15.23 -10.02 -5.60
CA PHE A 235 -16.12 -8.89 -5.41
C PHE A 235 -17.23 -8.88 -6.46
N GLN A 236 -16.92 -9.16 -7.73
CA GLN A 236 -17.93 -9.25 -8.79
C GLN A 236 -18.98 -10.34 -8.52
N GLU A 237 -18.54 -11.51 -8.07
CA GLU A 237 -19.42 -12.63 -7.72
C GLU A 237 -20.33 -12.29 -6.52
N ASP A 238 -19.75 -11.67 -5.49
CA ASP A 238 -20.50 -11.19 -4.33
C ASP A 238 -21.54 -10.12 -4.72
N MET A 239 -21.19 -9.18 -5.59
CA MET A 239 -22.11 -8.17 -6.11
C MET A 239 -23.27 -8.80 -6.90
N LYS A 240 -22.98 -9.79 -7.73
CA LYS A 240 -24.01 -10.52 -8.49
C LYS A 240 -24.98 -11.23 -7.54
N ARG A 241 -24.46 -11.95 -6.55
CA ARG A 241 -25.25 -12.63 -5.53
C ARG A 241 -26.11 -11.66 -4.73
N SER A 242 -25.54 -10.52 -4.29
CA SER A 242 -26.31 -9.48 -3.61
C SER A 242 -27.43 -8.90 -4.48
N SER A 243 -27.22 -8.76 -5.79
CA SER A 243 -28.27 -8.34 -6.72
C SER A 243 -29.41 -9.35 -6.81
N GLU A 244 -29.10 -10.64 -6.93
CA GLU A 244 -30.09 -11.72 -6.98
C GLU A 244 -30.88 -11.84 -5.67
N GLU A 245 -30.20 -11.74 -4.53
CA GLU A 245 -30.83 -11.72 -3.20
C GLU A 245 -31.76 -10.50 -3.02
N MET A 246 -31.35 -9.33 -3.53
CA MET A 246 -32.16 -8.12 -3.48
C MET A 246 -33.42 -8.24 -4.35
N GLU A 247 -33.30 -8.81 -5.56
CA GLU A 247 -34.45 -9.08 -6.42
C GLU A 247 -35.44 -10.06 -5.76
N SER A 248 -34.93 -11.15 -5.17
CA SER A 248 -35.75 -12.10 -4.41
C SER A 248 -36.49 -11.42 -3.26
N MET A 249 -35.79 -10.58 -2.49
CA MET A 249 -36.38 -9.86 -1.36
C MET A 249 -37.51 -8.90 -1.80
N VAL A 250 -37.35 -8.20 -2.93
CA VAL A 250 -38.41 -7.34 -3.48
C VAL A 250 -39.64 -8.16 -3.87
N ASN A 251 -39.45 -9.34 -4.46
CA ASN A 251 -40.54 -10.24 -4.81
C ASN A 251 -41.25 -10.78 -3.56
N ASP A 252 -40.50 -11.15 -2.52
CA ASP A 252 -41.05 -11.62 -1.24
C ASP A 252 -41.84 -10.52 -0.51
N LEU A 253 -41.37 -9.27 -0.57
CA LEU A 253 -42.09 -8.11 -0.05
C LEU A 253 -43.41 -7.90 -0.78
N LYS A 254 -43.42 -8.03 -2.11
CA LYS A 254 -44.65 -7.93 -2.91
C LYS A 254 -45.64 -9.04 -2.55
N ALA A 255 -45.20 -10.28 -2.47
CA ALA A 255 -46.05 -11.40 -2.06
C ALA A 255 -46.61 -11.22 -0.64
N SER A 256 -45.80 -10.69 0.28
CA SER A 256 -46.21 -10.41 1.66
C SER A 256 -47.24 -9.28 1.74
N LYS A 257 -47.12 -8.26 0.89
CA LYS A 257 -48.11 -7.19 0.74
C LYS A 257 -49.44 -7.74 0.21
N ASP A 258 -49.42 -8.54 -0.86
CA ASP A 258 -50.63 -9.17 -1.41
C ASP A 258 -51.34 -10.05 -0.36
N LEU A 259 -50.59 -10.77 0.47
CA LEU A 259 -51.15 -11.55 1.58
C LEU A 259 -51.78 -10.67 2.65
N THR A 260 -51.19 -9.51 2.94
CA THR A 260 -51.71 -8.56 3.92
C THR A 260 -53.00 -7.90 3.43
N ASP A 261 -53.08 -7.58 2.14
CA ASP A 261 -54.31 -7.10 1.51
C ASP A 261 -55.44 -8.14 1.60
N GLN A 262 -55.13 -9.43 1.40
CA GLN A 262 -56.11 -10.51 1.61
C GLN A 262 -56.56 -10.61 3.08
N ILE A 263 -55.64 -10.48 4.04
CA ILE A 263 -55.99 -10.48 5.46
C ILE A 263 -56.88 -9.27 5.80
N SER A 264 -56.63 -8.11 5.18
CA SER A 264 -57.48 -6.92 5.31
C SER A 264 -58.91 -7.16 4.79
N ASP A 265 -59.07 -7.82 3.64
CA ASP A 265 -60.39 -8.20 3.13
C ASP A 265 -61.12 -9.18 4.08
N TYR A 266 -60.41 -10.19 4.59
CA TYR A 266 -60.97 -11.10 5.60
C TYR A 266 -61.33 -10.37 6.90
N SER A 267 -60.53 -9.41 7.34
CA SER A 267 -60.80 -8.55 8.49
C SER A 267 -62.13 -7.80 8.31
N GLY A 268 -62.35 -7.20 7.14
CA GLY A 268 -63.61 -6.53 6.81
C GLY A 268 -64.81 -7.49 6.82
N LYS A 269 -64.65 -8.72 6.31
CA LYS A 269 -65.71 -9.75 6.36
C LYS A 269 -66.05 -10.16 7.80
N VAL A 270 -65.04 -10.33 8.66
CA VAL A 270 -65.23 -10.65 10.08
C VAL A 270 -65.99 -9.54 10.79
N ASN A 271 -65.63 -8.27 10.55
CA ASN A 271 -66.37 -7.13 11.09
C ASN A 271 -67.84 -7.15 10.63
N GLY A 272 -68.09 -7.44 9.35
CA GLY A 272 -69.44 -7.62 8.82
C GLY A 272 -70.24 -8.70 9.55
N LEU A 273 -69.64 -9.85 9.82
CA LEU A 273 -70.27 -10.94 10.60
C LEU A 273 -70.54 -10.54 12.05
N ILE A 274 -69.65 -9.78 12.69
CA ILE A 274 -69.86 -9.26 14.04
C ILE A 274 -71.10 -8.35 14.06
N GLN A 275 -71.23 -7.42 13.11
CA GLN A 275 -72.41 -6.54 13.04
C GLN A 275 -73.70 -7.32 12.78
N LEU A 276 -73.67 -8.30 11.88
CA LEU A 276 -74.83 -9.14 11.59
C LEU A 276 -75.26 -9.95 12.83
N ASN A 277 -74.32 -10.54 13.56
CA ASN A 277 -74.63 -11.29 14.78
C ASN A 277 -75.18 -10.38 15.89
N LYS A 278 -74.69 -9.13 16.02
CA LYS A 278 -75.27 -8.15 16.95
C LYS A 278 -76.73 -7.83 16.60
N GLN A 279 -77.06 -7.73 15.31
CA GLN A 279 -78.46 -7.58 14.87
C GLN A 279 -79.29 -8.81 15.26
N HIS A 280 -78.79 -10.03 15.02
CA HIS A 280 -79.48 -11.25 15.42
C HIS A 280 -79.73 -11.33 16.94
N LEU A 281 -78.77 -10.92 17.77
CA LEU A 281 -78.96 -10.85 19.22
C LEU A 281 -80.00 -9.81 19.62
N THR A 282 -80.03 -8.66 18.95
CA THR A 282 -81.06 -7.63 19.18
C THR A 282 -82.46 -8.18 18.89
N HIS A 283 -82.62 -8.91 17.78
CA HIS A 283 -83.88 -9.59 17.47
C HIS A 283 -84.22 -10.68 18.49
N ALA A 284 -83.24 -11.46 18.96
CA ALA A 284 -83.47 -12.48 19.98
C ALA A 284 -83.95 -11.87 21.31
N ILE A 285 -83.38 -10.73 21.74
CA ILE A 285 -83.85 -9.99 22.91
C ILE A 285 -85.32 -9.56 22.73
N GLN A 286 -85.67 -9.04 21.56
CA GLN A 286 -87.04 -8.64 21.26
C GLN A 286 -88.01 -9.82 21.39
N SER A 287 -87.71 -10.95 20.74
CA SER A 287 -88.56 -12.16 20.81
C SER A 287 -88.69 -12.69 22.24
N ILE A 288 -87.63 -12.66 23.04
CA ILE A 288 -87.70 -13.10 24.44
C ILE A 288 -88.55 -12.14 25.29
N ASN A 289 -88.50 -10.84 25.03
CA ASN A 289 -89.39 -9.88 25.70
C ASN A 289 -90.86 -10.10 25.33
N GLU A 290 -91.15 -10.50 24.09
CA GLU A 290 -92.50 -10.89 23.67
C GLU A 290 -92.96 -12.16 24.42
N VAL A 291 -92.10 -13.17 24.57
CA VAL A 291 -92.39 -14.37 25.38
C VAL A 291 -92.64 -13.98 26.84
N LYS A 292 -91.80 -13.13 27.42
CA LYS A 292 -91.96 -12.61 28.79
C LYS A 292 -93.32 -11.95 28.99
N HIS A 293 -93.73 -11.12 28.04
CA HIS A 293 -95.02 -10.45 28.08
C HIS A 293 -96.18 -11.45 27.98
N SER A 294 -96.10 -12.40 27.04
CA SER A 294 -97.12 -13.45 26.88
C SER A 294 -97.25 -14.32 28.14
N SER A 295 -96.14 -14.76 28.73
CA SER A 295 -96.15 -15.52 29.98
C SER A 295 -96.74 -14.72 31.15
N GLY A 296 -96.43 -13.41 31.24
CA GLY A 296 -97.04 -12.51 32.22
C GLY A 296 -98.56 -12.42 32.08
N SER A 297 -99.07 -12.32 30.85
CA SER A 297 -100.52 -12.34 30.57
C SER A 297 -101.15 -13.68 30.94
N SER A 298 -100.49 -14.81 30.65
CA SER A 298 -100.98 -16.13 31.04
C SER A 298 -101.06 -16.30 32.57
N ILE A 299 -100.10 -15.75 33.32
CA ILE A 299 -100.15 -15.75 34.80
C ILE A 299 -101.38 -14.99 35.30
N GLN A 300 -101.69 -13.83 34.70
CA GLN A 300 -102.91 -13.08 35.05
C GLN A 300 -104.19 -13.88 34.75
N HIS A 301 -104.26 -14.57 33.61
CA HIS A 301 -105.42 -15.43 33.30
C HIS A 301 -105.59 -16.59 34.27
N VAL A 302 -104.48 -17.22 34.69
CA VAL A 302 -104.48 -18.26 35.73
C VAL A 302 -104.98 -17.71 37.08
N GLN A 303 -104.62 -16.48 37.43
CA GLN A 303 -105.10 -15.83 38.64
C GLN A 303 -106.61 -15.58 38.58
N VAL A 304 -107.13 -15.06 37.46
CA VAL A 304 -108.58 -14.88 37.26
C VAL A 304 -109.32 -16.22 37.31
N LEU A 305 -108.77 -17.28 36.71
CA LEU A 305 -109.34 -18.63 36.79
C LEU A 305 -109.39 -19.12 38.24
N THR A 306 -108.37 -18.82 39.05
CA THR A 306 -108.35 -19.14 40.49
C THR A 306 -109.54 -18.53 41.23
N GLU A 307 -109.80 -17.24 41.00
CA GLU A 307 -110.89 -16.52 41.65
C GLU A 307 -112.25 -17.11 41.23
N LYS A 308 -112.42 -17.38 39.93
CA LYS A 308 -113.66 -17.95 39.38
C LYS A 308 -113.92 -19.37 39.89
N THR A 309 -112.89 -20.21 39.95
CA THR A 309 -113.01 -21.57 40.47
C THR A 309 -113.38 -21.56 41.96
N SER A 310 -112.84 -20.63 42.76
CA SER A 310 -113.22 -20.46 44.17
C SER A 310 -114.67 -19.97 44.34
N GLU A 311 -115.15 -19.09 43.46
CA GLU A 311 -116.56 -18.69 43.44
C GLU A 311 -117.49 -19.89 43.15
N VAL A 312 -117.14 -20.72 42.16
CA VAL A 312 -117.90 -21.94 41.82
C VAL A 312 -117.93 -22.92 42.99
N GLU A 313 -116.81 -23.11 43.68
CA GLU A 313 -116.73 -23.99 44.86
C GLU A 313 -117.71 -23.57 45.96
N LYS A 314 -117.81 -22.26 46.24
CA LYS A 314 -118.75 -21.71 47.23
C LYS A 314 -120.21 -21.96 46.82
N VAL A 315 -120.53 -21.75 45.55
CA VAL A 315 -121.88 -22.00 45.02
C VAL A 315 -122.22 -23.49 45.13
N LEU A 316 -121.27 -24.37 44.80
CA LEU A 316 -121.46 -25.81 44.86
C LEU A 316 -121.68 -26.32 46.29
N SER A 317 -120.92 -25.77 47.25
CA SER A 317 -121.10 -26.04 48.69
C SER A 317 -122.51 -25.63 49.16
N ALA A 318 -123.01 -24.48 48.70
CA ALA A 318 -124.37 -24.03 48.99
C ALA A 318 -125.43 -24.95 48.37
N ILE A 319 -125.27 -25.36 47.11
CA ILE A 319 -126.18 -26.31 46.43
C ILE A 319 -126.23 -27.64 47.18
N ARG A 320 -125.08 -28.18 47.59
CA ARG A 320 -125.00 -29.41 48.38
C ARG A 320 -125.73 -29.26 49.72
N THR A 321 -125.50 -28.17 50.42
CA THR A 321 -126.20 -27.86 51.69
C THR A 321 -127.72 -27.80 51.48
N ILE A 322 -128.19 -27.16 50.40
CA ILE A 322 -129.61 -27.09 50.05
C ILE A 322 -130.15 -28.48 49.70
N ALA A 323 -129.42 -29.28 48.93
CA ALA A 323 -129.81 -30.63 48.57
C ALA A 323 -129.93 -31.53 49.81
N ASP A 324 -128.97 -31.49 50.73
CA ASP A 324 -129.00 -32.27 51.97
C ASP A 324 -130.17 -31.82 52.89
N GLN A 325 -130.43 -30.51 52.99
CA GLN A 325 -131.59 -29.98 53.70
C GLN A 325 -132.91 -30.41 53.05
N THR A 326 -132.99 -30.36 51.72
CA THR A 326 -134.18 -30.77 50.96
C THR A 326 -134.44 -32.26 51.12
N ASN A 327 -133.39 -33.07 51.13
CA ASN A 327 -133.46 -34.51 51.37
C ASN A 327 -134.00 -34.82 52.78
N LEU A 328 -133.51 -34.10 53.81
CA LEU A 328 -134.01 -34.22 55.18
C LEU A 328 -135.48 -33.76 55.31
N LEU A 329 -135.86 -32.66 54.67
CA LEU A 329 -137.25 -32.18 54.64
C LEU A 329 -138.17 -33.18 53.95
N ALA A 330 -137.74 -33.73 52.81
CA ALA A 330 -138.48 -34.73 52.05
C ALA A 330 -138.63 -36.04 52.83
N LEU A 331 -137.58 -36.46 53.56
CA LEU A 331 -137.63 -37.62 54.45
C LEU A 331 -138.65 -37.41 55.59
N ASN A 332 -138.60 -36.25 56.25
CA ASN A 332 -139.58 -35.90 57.29
C ASN A 332 -141.01 -35.87 56.74
N ALA A 333 -141.21 -35.33 55.54
CA ALA A 333 -142.49 -35.31 54.87
C ALA A 333 -142.99 -36.72 54.50
N ALA A 334 -142.10 -37.61 54.04
CA ALA A 334 -142.43 -39.01 53.75
C ALA A 334 -142.82 -39.77 55.02
N ILE A 335 -142.13 -39.53 56.15
CA ILE A 335 -142.47 -40.11 57.46
C ILE A 335 -143.86 -39.65 57.91
N GLU A 336 -144.15 -38.35 57.84
CA GLU A 336 -145.45 -37.81 58.26
C GLU A 336 -146.59 -38.26 57.33
N ALA A 337 -146.31 -38.38 56.03
CA ALA A 337 -147.24 -38.93 55.06
C ALA A 337 -147.55 -40.42 55.32
N ALA A 338 -146.55 -41.22 55.73
CA ALA A 338 -146.76 -42.60 56.16
C ALA A 338 -147.57 -42.67 57.47
N ARG A 339 -147.38 -41.71 58.37
CA ARG A 339 -148.10 -41.58 59.65
C ARG A 339 -149.59 -41.25 59.47
N ALA A 340 -149.94 -40.51 58.42
CA ALA A 340 -151.32 -40.15 58.05
C ALA A 340 -152.12 -41.29 57.37
N GLY A 341 -151.52 -42.46 57.14
CA GLY A 341 -152.20 -43.64 56.59
C GLY A 341 -152.75 -43.44 55.16
N GLU A 342 -154.00 -43.84 54.91
CA GLU A 342 -154.64 -43.78 53.58
C GLU A 342 -154.74 -42.34 53.03
N HIS A 343 -154.89 -41.33 53.89
CA HIS A 343 -155.01 -39.92 53.49
C HIS A 343 -153.66 -39.29 53.07
N GLY A 344 -152.53 -39.91 53.43
CA GLY A 344 -151.18 -39.41 53.14
C GLY A 344 -150.54 -39.96 51.86
N LYS A 345 -151.17 -40.91 51.16
CA LYS A 345 -150.57 -41.62 50.01
C LYS A 345 -150.09 -40.70 48.88
N GLY A 346 -150.87 -39.67 48.53
CA GLY A 346 -150.48 -38.71 47.48
C GLY A 346 -149.27 -37.84 47.88
N PHE A 347 -149.22 -37.42 49.16
CA PHE A 347 -148.10 -36.68 49.71
C PHE A 347 -146.82 -37.54 49.84
N ALA A 348 -146.97 -38.83 50.18
CA ALA A 348 -145.85 -39.76 50.26
C ALA A 348 -145.14 -39.90 48.90
N VAL A 349 -145.89 -40.00 47.79
CA VAL A 349 -145.31 -40.08 46.43
C VAL A 349 -144.53 -38.81 46.08
N VAL A 350 -145.08 -37.63 46.38
CA VAL A 350 -144.39 -36.35 46.13
C VAL A 350 -143.15 -36.21 47.00
N ALA A 351 -143.22 -36.58 48.28
CA ALA A 351 -142.10 -36.53 49.19
C ALA A 351 -140.95 -37.47 48.74
N ASP A 352 -141.27 -38.69 48.29
CA ASP A 352 -140.26 -39.60 47.74
C ASP A 352 -139.64 -39.09 46.43
N GLU A 353 -140.41 -38.42 45.58
CA GLU A 353 -139.89 -37.82 44.34
C GLU A 353 -138.97 -36.61 44.63
N VAL A 354 -139.35 -35.75 45.59
CA VAL A 354 -138.48 -34.66 46.07
C VAL A 354 -137.20 -35.20 46.71
N ARG A 355 -137.29 -36.30 47.47
CA ARG A 355 -136.14 -36.98 48.06
C ARG A 355 -135.16 -37.47 46.98
N LYS A 356 -135.67 -38.15 45.95
CA LYS A 356 -134.85 -38.59 44.80
C LYS A 356 -134.20 -37.44 44.05
N LEU A 357 -134.93 -36.34 43.83
CA LEU A 357 -134.38 -35.14 43.19
C LEU A 357 -133.27 -34.49 44.04
N ALA A 358 -133.43 -34.46 45.36
CA ALA A 358 -132.43 -33.97 46.28
C ALA A 358 -131.16 -34.86 46.30
N GLU A 359 -131.33 -36.19 46.34
CA GLU A 359 -130.23 -37.15 46.20
C GLU A 359 -129.50 -37.00 44.85
N GLN A 360 -130.24 -36.84 43.76
CA GLN A 360 -129.67 -36.60 42.43
C GLN A 360 -128.92 -35.26 42.36
N SER A 361 -129.45 -34.20 42.96
CA SER A 361 -128.78 -32.89 43.05
C SER A 361 -127.49 -32.96 43.85
N SER A 362 -127.48 -33.70 44.97
CA SER A 362 -126.27 -33.94 45.78
C SER A 362 -125.23 -34.74 44.99
N LYS A 363 -125.65 -35.79 44.29
CA LYS A 363 -124.77 -36.60 43.41
C LYS A 363 -124.18 -35.78 42.26
N SER A 364 -125.00 -34.97 41.58
CA SER A 364 -124.52 -34.07 40.52
C SER A 364 -123.55 -33.02 41.07
N SER A 365 -123.79 -32.51 42.28
CA SER A 365 -122.89 -31.57 42.94
C SER A 365 -121.53 -32.21 43.24
N HIS A 366 -121.52 -33.48 43.66
CA HIS A 366 -120.28 -34.25 43.83
C HIS A 366 -119.48 -34.40 42.54
N ILE A 367 -120.14 -34.76 41.43
CA ILE A 367 -119.47 -34.88 40.13
C ILE A 367 -118.84 -33.55 39.70
N ILE A 368 -119.55 -32.43 39.90
CA ILE A 368 -119.00 -31.09 39.60
C ILE A 368 -117.82 -30.77 40.52
N GLN A 369 -117.84 -31.23 41.78
CA GLN A 369 -116.75 -31.01 42.73
C GLN A 369 -115.48 -31.75 42.29
N ASP A 370 -115.60 -32.98 41.81
CA ASP A 370 -114.49 -33.76 41.29
C ASP A 370 -113.86 -33.07 40.05
N ILE A 371 -114.70 -32.63 39.10
CA ILE A 371 -114.25 -31.85 37.93
C ILE A 371 -113.55 -30.55 38.36
N LEU A 372 -114.06 -29.87 39.39
CA LEU A 372 -113.44 -28.65 39.92
C LEU A 372 -112.07 -28.93 40.53
N GLY A 373 -111.91 -30.08 41.21
CA GLY A 373 -110.62 -30.57 41.70
C GLY A 373 -109.63 -30.78 40.56
N GLU A 374 -110.02 -31.46 39.49
CA GLU A 374 -109.18 -31.63 38.30
C GLU A 374 -108.76 -30.30 37.66
N ILE A 375 -109.67 -29.31 37.62
CA ILE A 375 -109.37 -27.96 37.12
C ILE A 375 -108.35 -27.25 38.03
N LEU A 376 -108.47 -27.38 39.35
CA LEU A 376 -107.51 -26.81 40.30
C LEU A 376 -106.11 -27.41 40.15
N ASP A 377 -106.01 -28.73 40.03
CA ASP A 377 -104.75 -29.44 39.82
C ASP A 377 -104.10 -29.03 38.49
N ALA A 378 -104.87 -28.99 37.39
CA ALA A 378 -104.39 -28.55 36.09
C ALA A 378 -103.91 -27.09 36.14
N LYS A 379 -104.61 -26.23 36.87
CA LYS A 379 -104.22 -24.83 37.05
C LYS A 379 -102.87 -24.70 37.79
N GLU A 380 -102.65 -25.48 38.85
CA GLU A 380 -101.38 -25.48 39.59
C GLU A 380 -100.21 -25.93 38.70
N GLN A 381 -100.42 -26.95 37.87
CA GLN A 381 -99.43 -27.40 36.89
C GLN A 381 -99.08 -26.31 35.87
N VAL A 382 -100.09 -25.59 35.35
CA VAL A 382 -99.89 -24.46 34.43
C VAL A 382 -99.14 -23.32 35.14
N ALA A 383 -99.49 -22.99 36.38
CA ALA A 383 -98.80 -21.95 37.15
C ALA A 383 -97.31 -22.29 37.40
N ALA A 384 -97.02 -23.54 37.77
CA ALA A 384 -95.65 -24.02 37.94
C ALA A 384 -94.85 -23.92 36.63
N SER A 385 -95.46 -24.34 35.51
CA SER A 385 -94.84 -24.27 34.17
C SER A 385 -94.55 -22.83 33.74
N LEU A 386 -95.46 -21.89 34.03
CA LEU A 386 -95.27 -20.46 33.74
C LEU A 386 -94.17 -19.84 34.61
N LYS A 387 -94.06 -20.24 35.88
CA LYS A 387 -92.97 -19.79 36.76
C LYS A 387 -91.61 -20.25 36.22
N GLN A 388 -91.50 -21.53 35.87
CA GLN A 388 -90.28 -22.07 35.26
C GLN A 388 -89.94 -21.35 33.94
N THR A 389 -90.95 -21.09 33.10
CA THR A 389 -90.76 -20.31 31.86
C THR A 389 -90.20 -18.92 32.14
N SER A 390 -90.70 -18.23 33.17
CA SER A 390 -90.18 -16.91 33.56
C SER A 390 -88.72 -16.97 34.04
N GLU A 391 -88.33 -18.01 34.76
CA GLU A 391 -86.94 -18.22 35.21
C GLU A 391 -86.03 -18.45 33.99
N THR A 392 -86.40 -19.36 33.08
CA THR A 392 -85.66 -19.63 31.84
C THR A 392 -85.54 -18.40 30.93
N VAL A 393 -86.58 -17.57 30.85
CA VAL A 393 -86.57 -16.30 30.12
C VAL A 393 -85.52 -15.34 30.70
N ASN A 394 -85.49 -15.17 32.02
CA ASN A 394 -84.53 -14.27 32.67
C ASN A 394 -83.08 -14.76 32.48
N GLU A 395 -82.84 -16.07 32.57
CA GLU A 395 -81.54 -16.67 32.27
C GLU A 395 -81.13 -16.44 30.81
N SER A 396 -82.07 -16.61 29.88
CA SER A 396 -81.83 -16.40 28.44
C SER A 396 -81.45 -14.96 28.13
N VAL A 397 -82.11 -13.98 28.75
CA VAL A 397 -81.74 -12.55 28.63
C VAL A 397 -80.31 -12.33 29.11
N ALA A 398 -79.95 -12.83 30.30
CA ALA A 398 -78.61 -12.64 30.85
C ALA A 398 -77.50 -13.26 29.98
N VAL A 399 -77.77 -14.40 29.34
CA VAL A 399 -76.84 -15.01 28.37
C VAL A 399 -76.67 -14.12 27.15
N ILE A 400 -77.76 -13.63 26.56
CA ILE A 400 -77.70 -12.80 25.35
C ILE A 400 -77.02 -11.45 25.63
N GLU A 401 -77.27 -10.83 26.78
CA GLU A 401 -76.56 -9.61 27.19
C GLU A 401 -75.05 -9.84 27.28
N ARG A 402 -74.62 -10.96 27.87
CA ARG A 402 -73.20 -11.33 27.93
C ARG A 402 -72.62 -11.57 26.54
N THR A 403 -73.32 -12.29 25.68
CA THR A 403 -72.90 -12.53 24.29
C THR A 403 -72.80 -11.21 23.51
N THR A 404 -73.72 -10.27 23.74
CA THR A 404 -73.67 -8.93 23.12
C THR A 404 -72.42 -8.17 23.55
N ALA A 405 -72.09 -8.18 24.84
CA ALA A 405 -70.87 -7.56 25.36
C ALA A 405 -69.59 -8.21 24.79
N ASP A 406 -69.60 -9.52 24.54
CA ASP A 406 -68.46 -10.19 23.90
C ASP A 406 -68.31 -9.79 22.43
N PHE A 407 -69.40 -9.60 21.68
CA PHE A 407 -69.34 -9.03 20.33
C PHE A 407 -68.87 -7.57 20.31
N ASP A 408 -69.17 -6.77 21.34
CA ASP A 408 -68.61 -5.42 21.48
C ASP A 408 -67.09 -5.45 21.65
N LYS A 409 -66.58 -6.37 22.49
CA LYS A 409 -65.13 -6.59 22.62
C LYS A 409 -64.52 -7.06 21.30
N MET A 410 -65.17 -7.98 20.58
CA MET A 410 -64.69 -8.42 19.27
C MET A 410 -64.62 -7.26 18.27
N THR A 411 -65.58 -6.32 18.31
CA THR A 411 -65.55 -5.11 17.48
C THR A 411 -64.31 -4.27 17.76
N PHE A 412 -63.94 -4.10 19.03
CA PHE A 412 -62.75 -3.37 19.43
C PHE A 412 -61.46 -4.07 18.94
N ILE A 413 -61.33 -5.38 19.19
CA ILE A 413 -60.18 -6.17 18.74
C ILE A 413 -60.05 -6.12 17.21
N GLN A 414 -61.18 -6.14 16.49
CA GLN A 414 -61.18 -6.07 15.04
C GLN A 414 -60.67 -4.71 14.53
N ALA A 415 -61.06 -3.60 15.17
CA ALA A 415 -60.57 -2.28 14.82
C ALA A 415 -59.06 -2.13 15.06
N GLU A 416 -58.54 -2.68 16.16
CA GLU A 416 -57.10 -2.71 16.44
C GLU A 416 -56.33 -3.56 15.41
N SER A 417 -56.92 -4.69 14.99
CA SER A 417 -56.39 -5.53 13.91
C SER A 417 -56.27 -4.77 12.59
N GLU A 418 -57.31 -3.99 12.21
CA GLU A 418 -57.29 -3.16 11.00
C GLU A 418 -56.20 -2.06 11.07
N GLU A 419 -56.03 -1.42 12.23
CA GLU A 419 -54.94 -0.45 12.44
C GLU A 419 -53.56 -1.11 12.27
N HIS A 420 -53.36 -2.29 12.86
CA HIS A 420 -52.11 -3.03 12.72
C HIS A 420 -51.82 -3.43 11.27
N LEU A 421 -52.82 -3.87 10.51
CA LEU A 421 -52.68 -4.18 9.09
C LEU A 421 -52.28 -2.94 8.27
N GLY A 422 -52.86 -1.77 8.60
CA GLY A 422 -52.46 -0.49 8.00
C GLY A 422 -50.98 -0.18 8.24
N ARG A 423 -50.50 -0.33 9.47
CA ARG A 423 -49.08 -0.12 9.83
C ARG A 423 -48.13 -1.12 9.18
N VAL A 424 -48.55 -2.37 9.03
CA VAL A 424 -47.77 -3.40 8.31
C VAL A 424 -47.63 -3.03 6.83
N THR A 425 -48.71 -2.57 6.21
CA THR A 425 -48.71 -2.11 4.81
C THR A 425 -47.75 -0.93 4.60
N GLU A 426 -47.78 0.06 5.48
CA GLU A 426 -46.85 1.20 5.44
C GLU A 426 -45.38 0.74 5.55
N ARG A 427 -45.10 -0.26 6.40
CA ARG A 427 -43.75 -0.84 6.52
C ARG A 427 -43.30 -1.54 5.25
N PHE A 428 -44.19 -2.22 4.53
CA PHE A 428 -43.84 -2.82 3.24
C PHE A 428 -43.46 -1.75 2.22
N ASP A 429 -44.17 -0.63 2.16
CA ASP A 429 -43.82 0.47 1.25
C ASP A 429 -42.44 1.07 1.59
N GLN A 430 -42.13 1.24 2.87
CA GLN A 430 -40.81 1.67 3.32
C GLN A 430 -39.69 0.67 2.97
N PHE A 431 -39.94 -0.64 3.13
CA PHE A 431 -38.99 -1.68 2.75
C PHE A 431 -38.79 -1.78 1.25
N ALA A 432 -39.84 -1.62 0.45
CA ALA A 432 -39.72 -1.57 -1.01
C ALA A 432 -38.85 -0.38 -1.46
N ALA A 433 -39.05 0.81 -0.86
CA ALA A 433 -38.22 1.98 -1.14
C ALA A 433 -36.74 1.75 -0.78
N LYS A 434 -36.45 1.22 0.42
CA LYS A 434 -35.09 0.86 0.83
C LYS A 434 -34.47 -0.23 -0.03
N GLY A 435 -35.27 -1.21 -0.45
CA GLY A 435 -34.81 -2.26 -1.36
C GLY A 435 -34.38 -1.70 -2.71
N SER A 436 -35.16 -0.74 -3.25
CA SER A 436 -34.78 -0.03 -4.49
C SER A 436 -33.50 0.80 -4.32
N GLU A 437 -33.31 1.45 -3.17
CA GLU A 437 -32.08 2.19 -2.86
C GLU A 437 -30.86 1.26 -2.83
N VAL A 438 -30.96 0.13 -2.14
CA VAL A 438 -29.90 -0.89 -2.10
C VAL A 438 -29.60 -1.42 -3.50
N GLY A 439 -30.62 -1.68 -4.32
CA GLY A 439 -30.44 -2.05 -5.73
C GLY A 439 -29.65 -1.01 -6.53
N SER A 440 -29.92 0.28 -6.32
CA SER A 440 -29.17 1.37 -6.97
C SER A 440 -27.71 1.46 -6.50
N ILE A 441 -27.46 1.21 -5.20
CA ILE A 441 -26.10 1.15 -4.64
C ILE A 441 -25.34 -0.02 -5.28
N ILE A 442 -25.99 -1.17 -5.43
CA ILE A 442 -25.41 -2.34 -6.09
C ILE A 442 -25.00 -2.02 -7.52
N GLY A 443 -25.87 -1.36 -8.30
CA GLY A 443 -25.54 -0.93 -9.66
C GLY A 443 -24.36 0.05 -9.71
N SER A 444 -24.29 1.01 -8.78
CA SER A 444 -23.18 1.97 -8.71
C SER A 444 -21.85 1.30 -8.35
N LEU A 445 -21.87 0.28 -7.47
CA LEU A 445 -20.70 -0.51 -7.12
C LEU A 445 -20.22 -1.39 -8.28
N GLN A 446 -21.13 -1.89 -9.13
CA GLN A 446 -20.77 -2.59 -10.35
C GLN A 446 -20.03 -1.67 -11.34
N GLU A 447 -20.54 -0.45 -11.57
CA GLU A 447 -19.85 0.55 -12.40
C GLU A 447 -18.47 0.92 -11.84
N GLN A 448 -18.38 1.12 -10.51
CA GLN A 448 -17.10 1.40 -9.87
C GLN A 448 -16.11 0.23 -10.01
N HIS A 449 -16.61 -1.01 -9.99
CA HIS A 449 -15.81 -2.20 -10.15
C HIS A 449 -15.27 -2.33 -11.59
N GLU A 450 -16.07 -2.01 -12.62
CA GLU A 450 -15.59 -1.94 -14.01
C GLU A 450 -14.41 -0.97 -14.16
N ASN A 451 -14.52 0.22 -13.55
CA ASN A 451 -13.41 1.18 -13.51
C ASN A 451 -12.19 0.65 -12.73
N ASN A 452 -12.41 -0.18 -11.71
CA ASN A 452 -11.32 -0.76 -10.93
C ASN A 452 -10.55 -1.84 -11.74
N GLU A 453 -11.26 -2.64 -12.54
CA GLU A 453 -10.63 -3.60 -13.48
C GLU A 453 -9.70 -2.89 -14.48
N GLU A 454 -10.11 -1.76 -15.04
CA GLU A 454 -9.26 -0.96 -15.94
C GLU A 454 -7.99 -0.48 -15.23
N ARG A 455 -8.10 -0.07 -13.96
CA ARG A 455 -6.95 0.37 -13.14
C ARG A 455 -6.01 -0.79 -12.80
N ILE A 456 -6.55 -1.98 -12.53
CA ILE A 456 -5.76 -3.19 -12.27
C ILE A 456 -4.98 -3.57 -13.54
N ALA A 457 -5.64 -3.57 -14.71
CA ALA A 457 -4.98 -3.84 -15.98
C ALA A 457 -3.87 -2.81 -16.29
N SER A 458 -4.13 -1.53 -16.03
CA SER A 458 -3.14 -0.46 -16.17
C SER A 458 -1.94 -0.64 -15.23
N ALA A 459 -2.17 -1.04 -13.99
CA ALA A 459 -1.11 -1.31 -13.02
C ALA A 459 -0.25 -2.52 -13.45
N ALA A 460 -0.87 -3.60 -13.93
CA ALA A 460 -0.15 -4.75 -14.47
C ALA A 460 0.76 -4.36 -15.64
N SER A 461 0.26 -3.55 -16.58
CA SER A 461 1.06 -3.05 -17.69
C SER A 461 2.24 -2.16 -17.24
N ALA A 462 2.01 -1.29 -16.26
CA ALA A 462 3.08 -0.46 -15.69
C ALA A 462 4.19 -1.30 -15.03
N ILE A 463 3.83 -2.39 -14.36
CA ILE A 463 4.78 -3.34 -13.74
C ILE A 463 5.64 -4.02 -14.81
N GLU A 464 5.06 -4.43 -15.94
CA GLU A 464 5.82 -4.99 -17.06
C GLU A 464 6.82 -3.98 -17.63
N GLN A 465 6.41 -2.72 -17.80
CA GLN A 465 7.28 -1.65 -18.28
C GLN A 465 8.44 -1.34 -17.31
N ILE A 466 8.16 -1.29 -16.01
CA ILE A 466 9.20 -1.08 -14.99
C ILE A 466 10.17 -2.26 -14.98
N SER A 467 9.67 -3.50 -15.07
CA SER A 467 10.51 -4.71 -15.14
C SER A 467 11.46 -4.66 -16.34
N ALA A 468 10.95 -4.28 -17.52
CA ALA A 468 11.78 -4.10 -18.71
C ALA A 468 12.83 -2.99 -18.53
N SER A 469 12.45 -1.88 -17.89
CA SER A 469 13.36 -0.76 -17.60
C SER A 469 14.47 -1.17 -16.64
N ILE A 470 14.16 -1.93 -15.58
CA ILE A 470 15.15 -2.49 -14.64
C ILE A 470 16.17 -3.34 -15.39
N GLN A 471 15.72 -4.19 -16.32
CA GLN A 471 16.62 -5.03 -17.12
C GLN A 471 17.55 -4.19 -18.02
N GLN A 472 17.03 -3.11 -18.61
CA GLN A 472 17.84 -2.17 -19.39
C GLN A 472 18.88 -1.45 -18.52
N VAL A 473 18.47 -0.91 -17.36
CA VAL A 473 19.37 -0.22 -16.44
C VAL A 473 20.45 -1.18 -15.93
N SER A 474 20.10 -2.41 -15.57
CA SER A 474 21.06 -3.45 -15.18
C SER A 474 22.12 -3.70 -16.26
N SER A 475 21.70 -3.89 -17.53
CA SER A 475 22.64 -4.05 -18.65
C SER A 475 23.54 -2.83 -18.88
N PHE A 476 23.03 -1.63 -18.61
CA PHE A 476 23.81 -0.39 -18.71
C PHE A 476 24.85 -0.29 -17.60
N VAL A 477 24.50 -0.69 -16.36
CA VAL A 477 25.45 -0.75 -15.23
C VAL A 477 26.60 -1.69 -15.52
N GLU A 478 26.33 -2.89 -16.05
CA GLU A 478 27.38 -3.85 -16.43
C GLU A 478 28.34 -3.25 -17.48
N GLN A 479 27.83 -2.51 -18.45
CA GLN A 479 28.66 -1.83 -19.45
C GLN A 479 29.51 -0.70 -18.85
N VAL A 480 28.95 0.07 -17.92
CA VAL A 480 29.67 1.14 -17.22
C VAL A 480 30.77 0.55 -16.34
N ASP A 481 30.49 -0.53 -15.60
CA ASP A 481 31.48 -1.27 -14.80
C ASP A 481 32.65 -1.76 -15.66
N ALA A 482 32.35 -2.41 -16.78
CA ALA A 482 33.37 -2.90 -17.71
C ALA A 482 34.27 -1.77 -18.25
N LYS A 483 33.68 -0.62 -18.60
CA LYS A 483 34.44 0.56 -19.06
C LYS A 483 35.26 1.19 -17.95
N ALA A 484 34.72 1.29 -16.73
CA ALA A 484 35.42 1.84 -15.56
C ALA A 484 36.65 1.01 -15.19
N LYS A 485 36.52 -0.32 -15.24
CA LYS A 485 37.64 -1.27 -15.04
C LYS A 485 38.72 -1.14 -16.12
N ASN A 486 38.35 -0.84 -17.36
CA ASN A 486 39.32 -0.58 -18.42
C ASN A 486 40.09 0.75 -18.19
N LEU A 487 39.38 1.79 -17.75
CA LEU A 487 39.97 3.10 -17.41
C LEU A 487 40.90 3.06 -16.19
N ALA A 488 40.66 2.15 -15.25
CA ALA A 488 41.52 1.95 -14.08
C ALA A 488 42.94 1.45 -14.49
N GLY A 489 43.06 0.95 -15.72
CA GLY A 489 44.25 0.28 -16.22
C GLY A 489 44.31 -1.15 -15.68
N LYS A 490 44.61 -2.10 -16.57
CA LYS A 490 45.06 -3.42 -16.11
C LYS A 490 46.30 -3.23 -15.25
N ASP A 491 46.20 -3.56 -13.97
CA ASP A 491 47.36 -3.91 -13.16
C ASP A 491 48.00 -5.16 -13.80
N HIS A 492 48.79 -4.95 -14.85
CA HIS A 492 49.69 -5.93 -15.40
C HIS A 492 51.11 -5.55 -15.00
N VAL A 493 51.52 -6.15 -13.89
CA VAL A 493 52.89 -6.48 -13.44
C VAL A 493 53.74 -5.33 -12.91
#